data_AF-A0A4D9DFG0-F1
#
_entry.id   AF-A0A4D9DFG0-F1
#
_cell.length_a   1.000
_cell.length_b   1.000
_cell.length_c   1.000
_cell.angle_alpha   90.00
_cell.angle_beta   90.00
_cell.angle_gamma   90.00
#
_symmetry.space_group_name_H-M   'P 1'
#
loop_
_entity.id
_entity.type
_entity.pdbx_description
1 polymer ?
#
loop_
_entity_poly.entity_id
_entity_poly.type
_entity_poly.pdbx_seq_one_letter_code
_entity_poly.pdbx_strand_id
1 'polypeptide(L)'
;MNEEEAKGLVWKALEADRVIHTQQLGLPWVEPDDWFLDNVGPIVHRKAIKSASKLAQEVMALTESSQQEEEEEGAEGGRKEAAAEAGEEVKPPRHISVKSVKHILELLCDESGFLIESKLRGLLQPLERHERSLMRLDAIFAVSWASRTKHMG
;
A
#
# COMPACT_ATOMS: atom_id res chain seq x y z
N MET A 1 -14.61 -20.80 -12.68
CA MET A 1 -15.30 -19.51 -12.46
C MET A 1 -15.17 -18.73 -13.76
N ASN A 2 -16.29 -18.40 -14.40
CA ASN A 2 -16.31 -17.81 -15.74
C ASN A 2 -16.16 -16.28 -15.63
N GLU A 3 -14.94 -15.79 -15.83
CA GLU A 3 -14.61 -14.38 -15.67
C GLU A 3 -15.38 -13.49 -16.66
N GLU A 4 -15.55 -13.95 -17.89
CA GLU A 4 -16.27 -13.24 -18.95
C GLU A 4 -17.75 -13.04 -18.57
N GLU A 5 -18.38 -14.06 -17.99
CA GLU A 5 -19.76 -13.99 -17.51
C GLU A 5 -19.89 -13.04 -16.30
N ALA A 6 -18.92 -13.07 -15.38
CA ALA A 6 -18.88 -12.14 -14.26
C ALA A 6 -18.74 -10.69 -14.74
N LYS A 7 -17.86 -10.42 -15.71
CA LYS A 7 -17.72 -9.09 -16.33
C LYS A 7 -19.03 -8.65 -16.98
N GLY A 8 -19.68 -9.54 -17.73
CA GLY A 8 -20.98 -9.26 -18.35
C GLY A 8 -22.07 -8.88 -17.33
N LEU A 9 -22.11 -9.56 -16.18
CA LEU A 9 -23.04 -9.23 -15.10
C LEU A 9 -22.73 -7.89 -14.44
N VAL A 10 -21.45 -7.56 -14.24
CA VAL A 10 -21.04 -6.27 -13.69
C VAL A 10 -21.45 -5.12 -14.62
N TRP A 11 -21.23 -5.24 -15.92
CA TRP A 11 -21.67 -4.24 -16.89
C TRP A 11 -23.19 -4.03 -16.88
N LYS A 12 -23.94 -5.12 -16.76
CA LYS A 12 -25.40 -5.03 -16.65
C LYS A 12 -25.85 -4.32 -15.36
N ALA A 13 -25.14 -4.54 -14.26
CA ALA A 13 -25.42 -3.86 -13.00
C ALA A 13 -25.08 -2.35 -13.08
N LEU A 14 -23.94 -1.99 -13.69
CA LEU A 14 -23.55 -0.59 -13.89
C LEU A 14 -24.53 0.16 -14.80
N GLU A 15 -25.03 -0.47 -15.85
CA GLU A 15 -26.04 0.16 -16.71
C GLU A 15 -27.38 0.37 -15.98
N ALA A 16 -27.81 -0.60 -15.18
CA ALA A 16 -29.00 -0.45 -14.34
C ALA A 16 -28.81 0.69 -13.32
N ASP A 17 -27.63 0.76 -12.70
CA ASP A 17 -27.26 1.81 -11.76
C ASP A 17 -27.27 3.20 -12.42
N ARG A 18 -26.73 3.32 -13.63
CA ARG A 18 -26.76 4.55 -14.45
C ARG A 18 -28.19 5.00 -14.73
N VAL A 19 -29.08 4.09 -15.11
CA VAL A 19 -30.49 4.38 -15.38
C VAL A 19 -31.20 4.86 -14.11
N ILE A 20 -30.97 4.20 -12.97
CA ILE A 20 -31.57 4.59 -11.69
C ILE A 20 -31.09 5.99 -11.28
N HIS A 21 -29.78 6.24 -11.34
CA HIS A 21 -29.19 7.52 -11.00
C HIS A 21 -29.73 8.66 -11.86
N THR A 22 -29.74 8.47 -13.19
CA THR A 22 -30.13 9.53 -14.12
C THR A 22 -31.64 9.73 -14.21
N GLN A 23 -32.42 8.66 -14.26
CA GLN A 23 -33.87 8.75 -14.54
C GLN A 23 -34.71 8.82 -13.26
N GLN A 24 -34.38 8.03 -12.23
CA GLN A 24 -35.20 7.97 -11.01
C GLN A 24 -34.75 9.00 -9.98
N LEU A 25 -33.43 9.19 -9.84
CA LEU A 25 -32.87 10.10 -8.84
C LEU A 25 -32.59 11.50 -9.40
N GLY A 26 -32.48 11.64 -10.72
CA GLY A 26 -32.12 12.91 -11.36
C GLY A 26 -30.71 13.38 -11.00
N LEU A 27 -29.83 12.46 -10.60
CA LEU A 27 -28.46 12.73 -10.20
C LEU A 27 -27.49 12.40 -11.35
N PRO A 28 -26.36 13.12 -11.47
CA PRO A 28 -25.31 12.75 -12.40
C PRO A 28 -24.71 11.40 -11.97
N TRP A 29 -24.66 10.46 -12.91
CA TRP A 29 -23.97 9.19 -12.69
C TRP A 29 -22.48 9.35 -13.00
N VAL A 30 -21.63 8.86 -12.09
CA VAL A 30 -20.18 8.83 -12.26
C VAL A 30 -19.75 7.37 -12.24
N GLU A 31 -19.10 6.94 -13.31
CA GLU A 31 -18.62 5.56 -13.44
C GLU A 31 -17.56 5.25 -12.38
N PRO A 32 -17.70 4.16 -11.61
CA PRO A 32 -16.68 3.72 -10.66
C PRO A 32 -15.42 3.23 -11.36
N ASP A 33 -14.25 3.39 -10.73
CA ASP A 33 -12.98 2.85 -11.23
C ASP A 33 -13.05 1.32 -11.38
N ASP A 34 -12.86 0.83 -12.60
CA ASP A 34 -12.98 -0.57 -13.02
C ASP A 34 -11.65 -1.34 -12.98
N TRP A 35 -10.64 -0.83 -12.26
CA TRP A 35 -9.30 -1.40 -12.15
C TRP A 35 -9.25 -2.88 -11.72
N PHE A 36 -10.30 -3.37 -11.05
CA PHE A 36 -10.43 -4.75 -10.59
C PHE A 36 -11.08 -5.68 -11.63
N LEU A 37 -11.67 -5.14 -12.71
CA LEU A 37 -12.22 -5.90 -13.84
C LEU A 37 -11.15 -6.18 -14.91
N ASP A 38 -10.02 -5.49 -14.86
CA ASP A 38 -8.84 -5.68 -15.72
C ASP A 38 -8.04 -6.96 -15.39
N ASN A 39 -8.65 -7.96 -14.74
CA ASN A 39 -7.97 -9.24 -14.57
C ASN A 39 -7.69 -9.81 -15.96
N VAL A 40 -6.40 -9.95 -16.27
CA VAL A 40 -5.90 -10.55 -17.49
C VAL A 40 -5.17 -11.84 -17.12
N GLY A 41 -5.76 -12.95 -17.55
CA GLY A 41 -5.13 -14.26 -17.56
C GLY A 41 -5.41 -15.13 -16.31
N PRO A 42 -4.91 -16.38 -16.33
CA PRO A 42 -5.16 -17.35 -15.27
C PRO A 42 -4.84 -16.78 -13.89
N ILE A 43 -5.44 -17.32 -12.83
CA ILE A 43 -4.99 -17.11 -11.44
C ILE A 43 -3.58 -17.72 -11.33
N VAL A 44 -2.58 -17.07 -11.92
CA VAL A 44 -1.18 -17.35 -11.70
C VAL A 44 -1.02 -17.07 -10.23
N HIS A 45 -0.53 -18.06 -9.49
CA HIS A 45 -0.19 -17.88 -8.09
C HIS A 45 0.64 -16.61 -8.03
N ARG A 46 0.04 -15.55 -7.44
CA ARG A 46 0.64 -14.22 -7.42
C ARG A 46 2.07 -14.44 -6.97
N LYS A 47 3.06 -14.05 -7.81
CA LYS A 47 4.49 -14.11 -7.46
C LYS A 47 4.61 -13.67 -6.01
N ALA A 48 5.27 -14.50 -5.19
CA ALA A 48 5.29 -14.39 -3.73
C ALA A 48 5.15 -12.93 -3.31
N ILE A 49 3.98 -12.57 -2.76
CA ILE A 49 3.70 -11.20 -2.30
C ILE A 49 4.92 -10.78 -1.48
N LYS A 50 5.61 -9.70 -1.88
CA LYS A 50 6.76 -9.19 -1.12
C LYS A 50 6.33 -9.11 0.34
N SER A 51 7.12 -9.70 1.24
CA SER A 51 6.83 -9.63 2.68
C SER A 51 6.58 -8.18 3.09
N ALA A 52 5.63 -7.95 3.98
CA ALA A 52 5.36 -6.61 4.52
C ALA A 52 6.64 -5.94 5.06
N SER A 53 7.54 -6.73 5.66
CA SER A 53 8.84 -6.27 6.13
C SER A 53 9.75 -5.80 4.99
N LYS A 54 9.80 -6.54 3.87
CA LYS A 54 10.59 -6.17 2.69
C LYS A 54 10.05 -4.88 2.04
N LEU A 55 8.73 -4.73 2.02
CA LEU A 55 8.09 -3.52 1.50
C LEU A 55 8.36 -2.30 2.39
N ALA A 56 8.25 -2.47 3.71
CA ALA A 56 8.56 -1.40 4.66
C ALA A 56 10.03 -0.96 4.56
N GLN A 57 10.96 -1.91 4.40
CA GLN A 57 12.37 -1.62 4.19
C GLN A 57 12.60 -0.79 2.92
N GLU A 58 11.97 -1.16 1.82
CA GLU A 58 12.07 -0.43 0.53
C GLU A 58 11.54 1.01 0.67
N VAL A 59 10.37 1.19 1.28
CA VAL A 59 9.75 2.51 1.50
C VAL A 59 10.60 3.38 2.44
N MET A 60 11.09 2.83 3.54
CA MET A 60 11.89 3.60 4.49
C MET A 60 13.22 4.04 3.85
N ALA A 61 13.90 3.16 3.11
CA ALA A 61 15.15 3.48 2.41
C ALA A 61 14.99 4.54 1.30
N LEU A 62 13.92 4.46 0.49
CA LEU A 62 13.64 5.42 -0.59
C LEU A 62 13.43 6.86 -0.08
N THR A 63 12.91 7.00 1.14
CA THR A 63 12.64 8.33 1.72
C THR A 63 13.83 8.95 2.43
N GLU A 64 14.86 8.18 2.78
CA GLU A 64 16.07 8.69 3.42
C GLU A 64 17.01 9.33 2.41
N SER A 65 17.12 8.75 1.22
CA SER A 65 17.84 9.39 0.11
C SER A 65 17.21 10.73 -0.31
N SER A 66 15.89 10.86 -0.18
CA SER A 66 15.17 12.11 -0.49
C SER A 66 15.22 13.13 0.65
N GLN A 67 15.49 12.72 1.89
CA GLN A 67 15.55 13.62 3.05
C GLN A 67 16.88 14.38 3.16
N GLN A 68 17.94 13.93 2.49
CA GLN A 68 19.21 14.67 2.42
C GLN A 68 19.17 15.86 1.44
N GLU A 69 18.17 15.93 0.55
CA GLU A 69 18.04 17.01 -0.44
C GLU A 69 17.08 18.13 -0.01
N GLU A 70 16.31 17.97 1.08
CA GLU A 70 15.27 18.93 1.48
C GLU A 70 15.68 19.90 2.62
N GLU A 71 16.94 19.89 3.10
CA GLU A 71 17.43 20.92 4.06
C GLU A 71 18.04 22.16 3.38
N GLU A 72 18.30 22.14 2.08
CA GLU A 72 18.58 23.35 1.30
C GLU A 72 17.58 23.50 0.15
N GLU A 73 17.07 24.71 0.00
CA GLU A 73 16.17 25.16 -1.07
C GLU A 73 14.67 24.90 -0.87
N GLY A 74 14.05 25.92 -0.28
CA GLY A 74 12.67 26.23 -0.58
C GLY A 74 12.48 26.66 -2.04
N ALA A 75 11.23 26.49 -2.47
CA ALA A 75 10.57 27.10 -3.62
C ALA A 75 10.70 26.41 -4.99
N GLU A 76 9.49 26.19 -5.51
CA GLU A 76 9.07 26.07 -6.90
C GLU A 76 9.08 24.69 -7.58
N GLY A 77 7.90 24.39 -8.14
CA GLY A 77 7.57 23.13 -8.77
C GLY A 77 8.17 23.01 -10.17
N GLY A 78 8.36 21.77 -10.58
CA GLY A 78 8.82 21.44 -11.91
C GLY A 78 8.55 19.98 -12.22
N ARG A 79 7.42 19.73 -12.89
CA ARG A 79 7.12 18.46 -13.56
C ARG A 79 8.26 18.11 -14.52
N LYS A 80 9.00 17.05 -14.23
CA LYS A 80 9.87 16.36 -15.20
C LYS A 80 9.58 14.87 -15.17
N GLU A 81 8.85 14.44 -16.20
CA GLU A 81 8.80 13.05 -16.65
C GLU A 81 10.18 12.71 -17.23
N ALA A 82 10.89 11.75 -16.62
CA ALA A 82 12.09 11.16 -17.18
C ALA A 82 12.14 9.67 -16.83
N ALA A 83 11.90 8.86 -17.87
CA ALA A 83 12.26 7.47 -18.07
C ALA A 83 12.68 6.63 -16.83
N ALA A 84 11.74 5.86 -16.30
CA ALA A 84 12.02 4.78 -15.37
C ALA A 84 12.45 3.51 -16.14
N GLU A 85 13.76 3.28 -16.18
CA GLU A 85 14.38 1.99 -16.46
C GLU A 85 13.93 0.93 -15.45
N ALA A 86 13.93 -0.32 -15.89
CA ALA A 86 13.31 -1.48 -15.28
C ALA A 86 13.80 -1.80 -13.85
N GLY A 87 13.15 -1.21 -12.85
CA GLY A 87 13.08 -1.70 -11.48
C GLY A 87 11.61 -1.81 -11.08
N GLU A 88 11.23 -2.88 -10.40
CA GLU A 88 9.87 -3.11 -9.92
C GLU A 88 9.49 -2.07 -8.86
N GLU A 89 9.16 -0.85 -9.31
CA GLU A 89 8.71 0.26 -8.48
C GLU A 89 7.55 -0.19 -7.61
N VAL A 90 7.71 -0.02 -6.30
CA VAL A 90 6.61 -0.02 -5.35
C VAL A 90 5.69 1.14 -5.72
N LYS A 91 4.71 0.86 -6.59
CA LYS A 91 3.61 1.80 -6.81
C LYS A 91 2.71 1.70 -5.59
N PRO A 92 2.65 2.74 -4.74
CA PRO A 92 1.63 2.77 -3.71
C PRO A 92 0.25 2.70 -4.39
N PRO A 93 -0.82 2.34 -3.66
CA PRO A 93 -2.18 2.48 -4.18
C PRO A 93 -2.33 3.86 -4.82
N ARG A 94 -3.04 3.96 -5.97
CA ARG A 94 -3.07 5.15 -6.85
C ARG A 94 -3.34 6.50 -6.15
N HIS A 95 -3.77 6.48 -4.88
CA HIS A 95 -4.12 7.64 -4.07
C HIS A 95 -3.21 7.90 -2.86
N ILE A 96 -2.12 7.15 -2.65
CA ILE A 96 -1.27 7.28 -1.45
C ILE A 96 0.15 7.63 -1.87
N SER A 97 0.72 8.70 -1.32
CA SER A 97 2.12 9.06 -1.58
C SER A 97 3.08 8.19 -0.76
N VAL A 98 4.31 7.97 -1.25
CA VAL A 98 5.35 7.24 -0.50
C VAL A 98 5.65 7.91 0.85
N LYS A 99 5.61 9.26 0.89
CA LYS A 99 5.74 10.05 2.14
C LYS A 99 4.62 9.72 3.15
N SER A 100 3.38 9.57 2.68
CA SER A 100 2.25 9.16 3.51
C SER A 100 2.41 7.72 4.03
N VAL A 101 2.90 6.80 3.20
CA VAL A 101 3.16 5.42 3.63
C VAL A 101 4.24 5.38 4.72
N LYS A 102 5.34 6.14 4.57
CA LYS A 102 6.37 6.29 5.61
C LYS A 102 5.76 6.78 6.92
N HIS A 103 4.98 7.86 6.86
CA HIS A 103 4.37 8.43 8.05
C HIS A 103 3.46 7.43 8.78
N ILE A 104 2.70 6.62 8.03
CA ILE A 104 1.88 5.54 8.59
C ILE A 104 2.74 4.47 9.26
N LEU A 105 3.87 4.07 8.64
CA LEU A 105 4.79 3.09 9.22
C LEU A 105 5.45 3.60 10.51
N GLU A 106 5.77 4.89 10.58
CA GLU A 106 6.28 5.53 11.80
C GLU A 106 5.21 5.60 12.89
N LEU A 107 3.99 6.02 12.56
CA LEU A 107 2.84 6.01 13.47
C LEU A 107 2.58 4.61 14.04
N LEU A 108 2.65 3.58 13.20
CA LEU A 108 2.53 2.20 13.65
C LEU A 108 3.64 1.83 14.64
N CYS A 109 4.89 2.26 14.43
CA CYS A 109 5.98 2.00 15.37
C CYS A 109 5.75 2.62 16.75
N ASP A 110 5.11 3.78 16.80
CA ASP A 110 4.89 4.53 18.05
C ASP A 110 3.63 4.05 18.78
N GLU A 111 2.51 3.88 18.07
CA GLU A 111 1.23 3.49 18.67
C GLU A 111 1.16 2.00 19.02
N SER A 112 1.76 1.12 18.21
CA SER A 112 1.75 -0.32 18.47
C SER A 112 2.93 -0.79 19.34
N GLY A 113 3.56 0.13 20.06
CA GLY A 113 4.59 -0.17 21.05
C GLY A 113 4.13 -1.14 22.16
N PHE A 114 2.82 -1.30 22.37
CA PHE A 114 2.25 -2.28 23.29
C PHE A 114 2.43 -3.75 22.83
N LEU A 115 2.58 -3.99 21.53
CA LEU A 115 2.81 -5.33 20.97
C LEU A 115 4.26 -5.81 21.13
N ILE A 116 5.16 -4.90 21.51
CA ILE A 116 6.60 -5.15 21.57
C ILE A 116 6.98 -5.49 23.00
N GLU A 117 7.60 -6.66 23.21
CA GLU A 117 8.05 -7.08 24.55
C GLU A 117 9.00 -6.03 25.15
N SER A 118 8.82 -5.75 26.44
CA SER A 118 9.63 -4.77 27.19
C SER A 118 11.15 -5.02 27.10
N LYS A 119 11.56 -6.28 27.01
CA LYS A 119 12.97 -6.67 26.83
C LYS A 119 13.51 -6.30 25.46
N LEU A 120 12.70 -6.46 24.41
CA LEU A 120 13.05 -6.08 23.05
C LEU A 120 13.19 -4.56 22.93
N ARG A 121 12.36 -3.79 23.65
CA ARG A 121 12.48 -2.31 23.71
C ARG A 121 13.83 -1.85 24.27
N GLY A 122 14.36 -2.55 25.29
CA GLY A 122 15.68 -2.25 25.86
C GLY A 122 16.83 -2.60 24.91
N LEU A 123 16.74 -3.74 24.21
CA LEU A 123 17.77 -4.19 23.26
C LEU A 123 17.82 -3.34 21.98
N LEU A 124 16.71 -2.70 21.61
CA LEU A 124 16.63 -1.82 20.44
C LEU A 124 17.00 -0.36 20.74
N GLN A 125 17.19 0.02 22.00
CA GLN A 125 17.57 1.38 22.42
C GLN A 125 18.96 1.85 21.96
N PRO A 126 20.01 1.00 21.89
CA PRO A 126 21.31 1.43 21.36
C PRO A 126 21.35 1.49 19.82
N LEU A 127 20.32 0.99 19.14
CA LEU A 127 20.25 0.92 17.69
C LEU A 127 19.80 2.26 17.08
N GLU A 128 20.23 2.52 15.84
CA GLU A 128 19.87 3.72 15.09
C GLU A 128 18.35 3.81 14.86
N ARG A 129 17.81 5.03 14.70
CA ARG A 129 16.35 5.24 14.63
C ARG A 129 15.70 4.41 13.52
N HIS A 130 16.35 4.30 12.36
CA HIS A 130 15.84 3.54 11.24
C HIS A 130 15.80 2.03 11.50
N GLU A 131 16.94 1.47 11.92
CA GLU A 131 17.07 0.04 12.21
C GLU A 131 16.12 -0.38 13.33
N ARG A 132 15.97 0.48 14.34
CA ARG A 132 14.99 0.28 15.42
C ARG A 132 13.57 0.23 14.86
N SER A 133 13.18 1.16 14.00
CA SER A 133 11.84 1.19 13.40
C SER A 133 11.58 -0.05 12.53
N LEU A 134 12.56 -0.51 11.75
CA LEU A 134 12.42 -1.74 10.96
C LEU A 134 12.23 -2.98 11.84
N MET A 135 13.01 -3.12 12.91
CA MET A 135 12.88 -4.23 13.85
C MET A 135 11.53 -4.21 14.59
N ARG A 136 11.01 -3.02 14.90
CA ARG A 136 9.67 -2.86 15.48
C ARG A 136 8.61 -3.31 14.48
N LEU A 137 8.67 -2.85 13.24
CA LEU A 137 7.72 -3.22 12.18
C LEU A 137 7.72 -4.72 11.92
N ASP A 138 8.89 -5.37 11.90
CA ASP A 138 8.99 -6.81 11.72
C ASP A 138 8.30 -7.58 12.87
N ALA A 139 8.54 -7.16 14.12
CA ALA A 139 7.86 -7.73 15.28
C ALA A 139 6.33 -7.53 15.24
N ILE A 140 5.87 -6.33 14.85
CA ILE A 140 4.45 -6.00 14.72
C ILE A 140 3.79 -6.86 13.64
N PHE A 141 4.43 -6.96 12.47
CA PHE A 141 3.92 -7.77 11.36
C PHE A 141 3.93 -9.27 11.69
N ALA A 142 4.93 -9.76 12.41
CA ALA A 142 4.97 -11.15 12.86
C ALA A 142 3.76 -11.48 13.75
N VAL A 143 3.42 -10.62 14.72
CA VAL A 143 2.29 -10.83 15.62
C VAL A 143 0.94 -10.67 14.90
N SER A 144 0.78 -9.63 14.09
CA SER A 144 -0.48 -9.33 13.41
C SER A 144 -0.83 -10.32 12.31
N TRP A 145 0.17 -10.80 11.56
CA TRP A 145 -0.04 -11.69 10.42
C TRP A 145 -0.12 -13.18 10.81
N ALA A 146 0.57 -13.60 11.88
CA ALA A 146 0.52 -14.98 12.38
C ALA A 146 -0.90 -15.42 12.80
N SER A 147 -1.77 -14.49 13.20
CA SER A 147 -3.18 -14.78 13.48
C SER A 147 -4.02 -15.04 12.22
N ARG A 148 -3.62 -14.52 11.06
CA ARG A 148 -4.38 -14.65 9.80
C ARG A 148 -4.16 -16.01 9.13
N THR A 149 -2.97 -16.60 9.28
CA THR A 149 -2.65 -17.92 8.69
C THR A 149 -3.26 -19.10 9.44
N LYS A 150 -3.70 -18.91 10.69
CA LYS A 150 -4.34 -19.97 11.50
C LYS A 150 -5.82 -20.21 11.19
N HIS A 151 -6.49 -19.32 10.44
CA HIS A 151 -7.91 -19.44 10.09
C HIS A 151 -8.17 -19.97 8.66
N MET A 152 -7.15 -20.44 7.95
CA MET A 152 -7.26 -21.03 6.60
C MET A 152 -6.97 -22.55 6.59
N GLY A 153 -7.18 -23.24 7.72
CA GLY A 153 -7.07 -24.70 7.85
C GLY A 153 -8.42 -25.36 8.04
#